data_AF-A0A7K8B0E1-F1
#
_entry.id   AF-A0A7K8B0E1-F1
#
_cell.length_a   1.000
_cell.length_b   1.000
_cell.length_c   1.000
_cell.angle_alpha   90.00
_cell.angle_beta   90.00
_cell.angle_gamma   90.00
#
_symmetry.space_group_name_H-M   'P 1'
#
loop_
_entity.id
_entity.type
_entity.pdbx_description
1 polymer ?
#
loop_
_entity_poly.entity_id
_entity_poly.type
_entity_poly.pdbx_seq_one_letter_code
_entity_poly.pdbx_strand_id
1 'polypeptide(L)'
;GPQKRSNSTPETPRPKRAPSSRSPYRLFSPGSFSPSVAPSQKYSSRAGRGEVVASFGAVQGPAWSGRGGCAVKLFGCPEQNLTKPYKFMFQKALDVREALAGRVEELGEVLRRHHGLDGFTSTALPAQEPVTVLGQIGCDGNGKLNAKSVLLVGDREHSGGAQVPLDLSELPEYSLFPGQV
;
A
#
# COMPACT_ATOMS: atom_id res chain seq x y z
N GLY A 1 38.63 26.81 -17.54
CA GLY A 1 38.24 25.39 -17.32
C GLY A 1 37.84 25.22 -15.86
N PRO A 2 36.72 24.54 -15.56
CA PRO A 2 36.19 24.44 -14.20
C PRO A 2 36.98 23.40 -13.40
N GLN A 3 37.58 23.82 -12.29
CA GLN A 3 38.22 22.91 -11.34
C GLN A 3 37.15 22.26 -10.44
N LYS A 4 37.13 20.94 -10.52
CA LYS A 4 36.29 19.97 -9.80
C LYS A 4 36.40 20.19 -8.28
N ARG A 5 35.27 20.46 -7.60
CA ARG A 5 35.18 20.42 -6.13
C ARG A 5 35.52 19.00 -5.66
N SER A 6 36.42 18.89 -4.68
CA SER A 6 36.65 17.66 -3.95
C SER A 6 35.41 17.32 -3.12
N ASN A 7 34.91 16.09 -3.25
CA ASN A 7 33.86 15.56 -2.40
C ASN A 7 34.43 15.40 -0.98
N SER A 8 34.20 16.37 -0.10
CA SER A 8 34.36 16.15 1.34
C SER A 8 33.14 15.39 1.84
N THR A 9 33.36 14.20 2.39
CA THR A 9 32.38 13.46 3.19
C THR A 9 31.78 14.37 4.27
N PRO A 10 30.48 14.24 4.59
CA PRO A 10 29.89 15.03 5.66
C PRO A 10 30.62 14.74 6.97
N GLU A 11 31.18 15.77 7.60
CA GLU A 11 31.84 15.63 8.89
C GLU A 11 30.86 15.05 9.90
N THR A 12 31.20 13.89 10.44
CA THR A 12 30.49 13.32 11.57
C THR A 12 30.70 14.23 12.78
N PRO A 13 29.62 14.75 13.41
CA PRO A 13 29.78 15.64 14.55
C PRO A 13 30.50 14.90 15.68
N ARG A 14 31.62 15.46 16.14
CA ARG A 14 32.39 14.91 17.26
C ARG A 14 31.50 14.81 18.50
N PRO A 15 31.43 13.64 19.17
CA PRO A 15 30.62 13.50 20.36
C PRO A 15 31.19 14.37 21.49
N LYS A 16 30.35 15.26 22.06
CA LYS A 16 30.72 16.24 23.10
C LYS A 16 31.05 15.63 24.49
N ARG A 17 31.11 14.30 24.63
CA ARG A 17 31.50 13.63 25.88
C ARG A 17 32.39 12.43 25.56
N ALA A 18 33.69 12.67 25.50
CA ALA A 18 34.65 11.59 25.71
C ALA A 18 34.68 11.28 27.22
N PRO A 19 34.45 10.03 27.66
CA PRO A 19 34.72 9.67 29.05
C PRO A 19 36.23 9.81 29.30
N SER A 20 36.61 10.46 30.41
CA SER A 20 38.01 10.58 30.81
C SER A 20 38.55 9.21 31.21
N SER A 21 39.11 8.45 30.24
CA SER A 21 39.71 7.15 30.48
C SER A 21 41.23 7.21 30.27
N ARG A 22 41.97 6.84 31.31
CA ARG A 22 43.45 6.86 31.41
C ARG A 22 44.15 5.69 30.67
N SER A 23 43.54 5.07 29.66
CA SER A 23 44.19 3.98 28.91
C SER A 23 43.78 3.96 27.43
N PRO A 24 44.75 3.95 26.49
CA PRO A 24 44.48 3.94 25.05
C PRO A 24 43.87 2.61 24.55
N TYR A 25 43.90 1.54 25.35
CA TYR A 25 43.43 0.21 24.94
C TYR A 25 41.91 -0.01 25.10
N ARG A 26 41.20 0.83 25.87
CA ARG A 26 39.72 0.76 25.98
C ARG A 26 38.99 1.33 24.76
N LEU A 27 39.68 2.06 23.88
CA LEU A 27 39.10 2.61 22.66
C LEU A 27 38.77 1.55 21.60
N PHE A 28 39.36 0.35 21.70
CA PHE A 28 39.24 -0.73 20.71
C PHE A 28 38.47 -1.97 21.23
N SER A 29 37.69 -1.84 22.30
CA SER A 29 36.81 -2.93 22.75
C SER A 29 35.44 -2.84 22.05
N PRO A 30 34.75 -3.95 21.72
CA PRO A 30 33.43 -3.91 21.07
C PRO A 30 32.38 -3.03 21.79
N GLY A 31 32.54 -2.84 23.12
CA GLY A 31 31.72 -1.93 23.93
C GLY A 31 31.99 -0.43 23.74
N SER A 32 33.11 -0.01 23.12
CA SER A 32 33.43 1.41 22.90
C SER A 32 32.70 2.04 21.70
N PHE A 33 32.27 1.20 20.76
CA PHE A 33 31.47 1.58 19.58
C PHE A 33 30.02 1.10 19.65
N SER A 34 29.60 0.54 20.79
CA SER A 34 28.20 0.18 20.99
C SER A 34 27.36 1.47 20.93
N PRO A 35 26.48 1.65 19.94
CA PRO A 35 25.64 2.84 19.90
C PRO A 35 24.74 2.82 21.12
N SER A 36 24.99 3.68 22.10
CA SER A 36 23.95 4.01 23.06
C SER A 36 22.87 4.72 22.24
N VAL A 37 21.75 4.04 21.99
CA VAL A 37 20.56 4.66 21.40
C VAL A 37 20.05 5.65 22.45
N ALA A 38 20.66 6.84 22.49
CA ALA A 38 20.18 7.91 23.34
C ALA A 38 18.72 8.19 22.91
N PRO A 39 17.77 8.25 23.85
CA PRO A 39 16.38 8.51 23.51
C PRO A 39 16.30 9.82 22.70
N SER A 40 15.41 9.84 21.70
CA SER A 40 15.32 10.94 20.73
C SER A 40 15.08 12.28 21.42
N GLN A 41 16.09 13.16 21.37
CA GLN A 41 15.99 14.51 21.93
C GLN A 41 14.90 15.33 21.21
N LYS A 42 14.81 15.23 19.87
CA LYS A 42 13.79 15.93 19.08
C LYS A 42 12.36 15.54 19.45
N TYR A 43 12.11 14.25 19.69
CA TYR A 43 10.79 13.78 20.11
C TYR A 43 10.44 14.26 21.52
N SER A 44 11.43 14.27 22.42
CA SER A 44 11.27 14.68 23.82
C SER A 44 11.05 16.19 23.97
N SER A 45 11.66 17.00 23.09
CA SER A 45 11.55 18.46 23.09
C SER A 45 10.41 19.00 22.23
N ARG A 46 9.48 18.17 21.77
CA ARG A 46 8.36 18.63 20.93
C ARG A 46 7.37 19.49 21.72
N ALA A 47 6.86 20.55 21.10
CA ALA A 47 5.91 21.47 21.73
C ALA A 47 4.44 20.98 21.69
N GLY A 48 4.03 20.27 20.64
CA GLY A 48 2.64 19.83 20.42
C GLY A 48 2.20 18.62 21.26
N ARG A 49 2.67 18.47 22.50
CA ARG A 49 2.24 17.35 23.36
C ARG A 49 0.78 17.56 23.78
N GLY A 50 -0.10 16.66 23.35
CA GLY A 50 -1.53 16.69 23.71
C GLY A 50 -2.39 17.60 22.83
N GLU A 51 -1.82 18.16 21.77
CA GLU A 51 -2.55 18.96 20.78
C GLU A 51 -3.53 18.09 19.98
N VAL A 52 -4.80 18.52 19.92
CA VAL A 52 -5.83 17.85 19.12
C VAL A 52 -5.80 18.43 17.71
N VAL A 53 -5.32 17.64 16.75
CA VAL A 53 -5.16 18.08 15.34
C VAL A 53 -6.36 17.78 14.46
N ALA A 54 -7.29 16.95 14.93
CA ALA A 54 -8.54 16.60 14.24
C ALA A 54 -9.60 16.14 15.23
N SER A 55 -10.87 16.37 14.91
CA SER A 55 -12.03 15.90 15.66
C SER A 55 -13.11 15.37 14.72
N PHE A 56 -13.83 14.34 15.14
CA PHE A 56 -14.94 13.76 14.38
C PHE A 56 -16.12 13.50 15.32
N GLY A 57 -17.33 13.87 14.88
CA GLY A 57 -18.55 13.76 15.68
C GLY A 57 -18.61 14.75 16.85
N ALA A 58 -19.49 14.47 17.82
CA ALA A 58 -19.62 15.28 19.03
C ALA A 58 -18.53 14.92 20.05
N VAL A 59 -17.56 15.80 20.23
CA VAL A 59 -16.42 15.58 21.15
C VAL A 59 -16.57 16.46 22.39
N GLN A 60 -16.49 15.86 23.58
CA GLN A 60 -16.65 16.56 24.88
C GLN A 60 -15.34 17.15 25.44
N GLY A 61 -14.37 17.46 24.56
CA GLY A 61 -13.05 18.00 24.94
C GLY A 61 -11.94 16.94 25.03
N PRO A 62 -10.75 17.32 25.54
CA PRO A 62 -9.55 16.47 25.53
C PRO A 62 -9.50 15.41 26.64
N ALA A 63 -10.47 15.41 27.56
CA ALA A 63 -10.53 14.47 28.67
C ALA A 63 -11.20 13.15 28.25
N TRP A 64 -10.40 12.20 27.79
CA TRP A 64 -10.87 10.86 27.41
C TRP A 64 -10.69 9.89 28.58
N SER A 65 -11.77 9.22 28.99
CA SER A 65 -11.74 8.16 29.99
C SER A 65 -12.61 6.98 29.56
N GLY A 66 -12.05 5.77 29.60
CA GLY A 66 -12.81 4.54 29.38
C GLY A 66 -13.45 4.01 30.66
N ARG A 67 -14.55 3.27 30.51
CA ARG A 67 -15.06 2.35 31.55
C ARG A 67 -14.60 0.95 31.15
N GLY A 68 -14.03 0.20 32.09
CA GLY A 68 -13.59 -1.18 31.83
C GLY A 68 -14.73 -2.09 31.39
N GLY A 69 -14.39 -3.30 30.91
CA GLY A 69 -15.35 -4.27 30.37
C GLY A 69 -15.43 -4.19 28.86
N CYS A 70 -14.69 -5.06 28.18
CA CYS A 70 -14.69 -5.17 26.73
C CYS A 70 -14.82 -6.65 26.35
N ALA A 71 -15.80 -6.97 25.51
CA ALA A 71 -15.92 -8.27 24.88
C ALA A 71 -15.37 -8.16 23.45
N VAL A 72 -14.17 -8.70 23.23
CA VAL A 72 -13.54 -8.72 21.91
C VAL A 72 -13.97 -9.98 21.17
N LYS A 73 -14.49 -9.80 19.95
CA LYS A 73 -14.81 -10.90 19.04
C LYS A 73 -14.07 -10.68 17.72
N LEU A 74 -13.48 -11.74 17.18
CA LEU A 74 -12.88 -11.71 15.86
C LEU A 74 -14.01 -11.64 14.82
N PHE A 75 -13.88 -10.75 13.84
CA PHE A 75 -14.81 -10.62 12.73
C PHE A 75 -14.30 -11.40 11.51
N GLY A 76 -15.21 -12.02 10.76
CA GLY A 76 -14.90 -12.83 9.57
C GLY A 76 -14.67 -14.31 9.87
N CYS A 77 -14.53 -15.09 8.80
CA CYS A 77 -14.33 -16.54 8.89
C CYS A 77 -12.93 -16.87 9.43
N PRO A 78 -12.77 -17.78 10.41
CA PRO A 78 -11.47 -18.18 10.94
C PRO A 78 -10.48 -18.65 9.87
N GLU A 79 -11.00 -19.23 8.78
CA GLU A 79 -10.25 -19.75 7.64
C GLU A 79 -9.59 -18.63 6.80
N GLN A 80 -10.14 -17.42 6.85
CA GLN A 80 -9.59 -16.23 6.18
C GLN A 80 -8.54 -15.51 7.04
N ASN A 81 -8.43 -15.89 8.31
CA ASN A 81 -7.50 -15.29 9.26
C ASN A 81 -6.25 -16.16 9.42
N LEU A 82 -5.08 -15.51 9.47
CA LEU A 82 -3.82 -16.22 9.69
C LEU A 82 -3.66 -16.62 11.16
N THR A 83 -4.34 -17.69 11.57
CA THR A 83 -4.34 -18.20 12.95
C THR A 83 -3.18 -19.14 13.27
N LYS A 84 -2.46 -19.60 12.24
CA LYS A 84 -1.31 -20.52 12.36
C LYS A 84 -0.14 -20.01 11.51
N PRO A 85 1.11 -20.37 11.86
CA PRO A 85 2.25 -20.08 11.01
C PRO A 85 2.06 -20.67 9.60
N TYR A 86 2.22 -19.85 8.57
CA TYR A 86 2.10 -20.25 7.16
C TYR A 86 3.42 -20.02 6.43
N LYS A 87 3.78 -20.94 5.53
CA LYS A 87 4.99 -20.83 4.72
C LYS A 87 4.68 -20.02 3.46
N PHE A 88 5.06 -18.75 3.46
CA PHE A 88 4.74 -17.79 2.39
C PHE A 88 5.89 -17.53 1.39
N MET A 89 7.09 -18.07 1.61
CA MET A 89 8.30 -17.72 0.84
C MET A 89 8.34 -18.30 -0.59
N PHE A 90 7.29 -18.98 -1.04
CA PHE A 90 7.18 -19.46 -2.41
C PHE A 90 5.72 -19.42 -2.86
N GLN A 91 5.48 -18.85 -4.04
CA GLN A 91 4.16 -18.79 -4.68
C GLN A 91 4.33 -19.24 -6.13
N LYS A 92 3.40 -20.08 -6.61
CA LYS A 92 3.37 -20.44 -8.03
C LYS A 92 2.66 -19.32 -8.79
N ALA A 93 3.19 -18.95 -9.95
CA ALA A 93 2.57 -17.93 -10.80
C ALA A 93 1.13 -18.27 -11.19
N LEU A 94 0.82 -19.56 -11.36
CA LEU A 94 -0.54 -20.03 -11.63
C LEU A 94 -1.48 -19.76 -10.44
N ASP A 95 -1.06 -20.05 -9.21
CA ASP A 95 -1.89 -19.81 -8.02
C ASP A 95 -2.20 -18.31 -7.86
N VAL A 96 -1.22 -17.44 -8.17
CA VAL A 96 -1.42 -15.97 -8.17
C VAL A 96 -2.41 -15.57 -9.26
N ARG A 97 -2.27 -16.11 -10.47
CA ARG A 97 -3.21 -15.85 -11.58
C ARG A 97 -4.63 -16.28 -11.21
N GLU A 98 -4.81 -17.47 -10.63
CA GLU A 98 -6.11 -17.97 -10.19
C GLU A 98 -6.73 -17.06 -9.15
N ALA A 99 -5.96 -16.65 -8.14
CA ALA A 99 -6.46 -15.76 -7.09
C ALA A 99 -6.90 -14.39 -7.64
N LEU A 100 -6.15 -13.83 -8.60
CA LEU A 100 -6.49 -12.57 -9.25
C LEU A 100 -7.72 -12.69 -10.14
N ALA A 101 -7.82 -13.77 -10.94
CA ALA A 101 -8.97 -14.04 -11.79
C ALA A 101 -10.25 -14.24 -10.96
N GLY A 102 -10.17 -15.08 -9.92
CA GLY A 102 -11.29 -15.34 -9.02
C GLY A 102 -11.82 -14.06 -8.36
N ARG A 103 -10.94 -13.15 -7.94
CA ARG A 103 -11.35 -11.85 -7.40
C ARG A 103 -12.18 -11.02 -8.39
N VAL A 104 -11.76 -10.98 -9.66
CA VAL A 104 -12.46 -10.22 -10.72
C VAL A 104 -13.82 -10.86 -11.00
N GLU A 105 -13.86 -12.19 -11.14
CA GLU A 105 -15.07 -12.97 -11.44
C GLU A 105 -16.09 -12.89 -10.29
N GLU A 106 -15.65 -13.06 -9.03
CA GLU A 106 -16.51 -12.97 -7.84
C GLU A 106 -17.17 -11.60 -7.69
N LEU A 107 -16.41 -10.52 -7.84
CA LEU A 107 -16.94 -9.16 -7.74
C LEU A 107 -17.79 -8.82 -8.97
N GLY A 108 -17.39 -9.27 -10.16
CA GLY A 108 -18.17 -9.14 -11.39
C GLY A 108 -19.57 -9.74 -11.26
N GLU A 109 -19.69 -10.93 -10.67
CA GLU A 109 -20.99 -11.56 -10.40
C GLU A 109 -21.86 -10.77 -9.42
N VAL A 110 -21.26 -10.18 -8.39
CA VAL A 110 -21.98 -9.31 -7.45
C VAL A 110 -22.49 -8.06 -8.16
N LEU A 111 -21.64 -7.42 -8.98
CA LEU A 111 -22.00 -6.23 -9.76
C LEU A 111 -23.09 -6.53 -10.79
N ARG A 112 -22.98 -7.66 -11.51
CA ARG A 112 -23.98 -8.11 -12.49
C ARG A 112 -25.36 -8.23 -11.85
N ARG A 113 -25.45 -8.88 -10.69
CA ARG A 113 -26.73 -9.06 -9.98
C ARG A 113 -27.25 -7.76 -9.40
N HIS A 114 -26.38 -6.94 -8.81
CA HIS A 114 -26.77 -5.67 -8.20
C HIS A 114 -27.32 -4.67 -9.23
N HIS A 115 -26.72 -4.62 -10.42
CA HIS A 115 -27.11 -3.70 -11.48
C HIS A 115 -28.08 -4.30 -12.52
N GLY A 116 -28.45 -5.59 -12.38
CA GLY A 116 -29.37 -6.26 -13.31
C GLY A 116 -28.81 -6.36 -14.73
N LEU A 117 -27.51 -6.60 -14.88
CA LEU A 117 -26.85 -6.71 -16.19
C LEU A 117 -27.12 -8.08 -16.81
N ASP A 118 -27.41 -8.12 -18.12
CA ASP A 118 -27.70 -9.36 -18.85
C ASP A 118 -26.50 -10.31 -18.90
N GLY A 119 -25.29 -9.76 -18.97
CA GLY A 119 -24.04 -10.51 -18.99
C GLY A 119 -22.84 -9.65 -19.40
N PHE A 120 -21.66 -10.27 -19.40
CA PHE A 120 -20.43 -9.65 -19.87
C PHE A 120 -20.04 -10.19 -21.25
N THR A 121 -19.54 -9.31 -22.11
CA THR A 121 -18.98 -9.66 -23.41
C THR A 121 -17.46 -9.73 -23.35
N SER A 122 -16.85 -10.43 -24.30
CA SER A 122 -15.40 -10.51 -24.42
C SER A 122 -14.80 -9.15 -24.80
N THR A 123 -13.77 -8.69 -24.09
CA THR A 123 -13.03 -7.47 -24.47
C THR A 123 -12.22 -7.66 -25.76
N ALA A 124 -11.92 -8.91 -26.14
CA ALA A 124 -11.10 -9.22 -27.32
C ALA A 124 -11.88 -9.14 -28.65
N LEU A 125 -13.21 -9.08 -28.61
CA LEU A 125 -14.05 -9.13 -29.79
C LEU A 125 -14.65 -7.76 -30.09
N PRO A 126 -14.54 -7.25 -31.33
CA PRO A 126 -15.17 -6.00 -31.71
C PRO A 126 -16.70 -6.15 -31.78
N ALA A 127 -17.41 -5.09 -31.39
CA ALA A 127 -18.86 -4.99 -31.49
C ALA A 127 -19.25 -3.61 -32.04
N GLN A 128 -20.37 -3.54 -32.75
CA GLN A 128 -20.92 -2.28 -33.26
C GLN A 128 -21.88 -1.63 -32.24
N GLU A 129 -22.60 -2.46 -31.47
CA GLU A 129 -23.50 -2.01 -30.42
C GLU A 129 -22.73 -1.77 -29.10
N PRO A 130 -23.28 -0.97 -28.18
CA PRO A 130 -22.72 -0.82 -26.84
C PRO A 130 -22.63 -2.17 -26.13
N VAL A 131 -21.49 -2.42 -25.48
CA VAL A 131 -21.22 -3.67 -24.77
C VAL A 131 -20.88 -3.42 -23.31
N THR A 132 -21.16 -4.43 -22.47
CA THR A 132 -20.78 -4.43 -21.06
C THR A 132 -19.66 -5.44 -20.87
N VAL A 133 -18.53 -5.00 -20.32
CA VAL A 133 -17.32 -5.82 -20.17
C VAL A 133 -16.92 -5.90 -18.70
N LEU A 134 -16.23 -6.99 -18.34
CA LEU A 134 -15.66 -7.20 -17.01
C LEU A 134 -14.13 -7.26 -17.13
N GLY A 135 -13.43 -6.66 -16.17
CA GLY A 135 -11.99 -6.73 -16.10
C GLY A 135 -11.45 -6.00 -14.88
N GLN A 136 -10.14 -5.80 -14.86
CA GLN A 136 -9.48 -4.95 -13.88
C GLN A 136 -8.64 -3.87 -14.56
N ILE A 137 -8.55 -2.72 -13.91
CA ILE A 137 -7.77 -1.58 -14.39
C ILE A 137 -6.27 -1.88 -14.31
N GLY A 138 -5.60 -1.76 -15.44
CA GLY A 138 -4.15 -1.87 -15.60
C GLY A 138 -3.53 -0.56 -16.09
N CYS A 139 -2.20 -0.59 -16.21
CA CYS A 139 -1.39 0.49 -16.78
C CYS A 139 -0.54 -0.09 -17.90
N ASP A 140 -0.46 0.59 -19.05
CA ASP A 140 0.33 0.15 -20.22
C ASP A 140 1.86 0.25 -20.02
N GLY A 141 2.30 0.82 -18.90
CA GLY A 141 3.69 0.93 -18.50
C GLY A 141 3.89 0.85 -16.99
N ASN A 142 5.16 0.88 -16.57
CA ASN A 142 5.56 0.80 -15.16
C ASN A 142 5.49 2.14 -14.40
N GLY A 143 4.91 3.16 -15.02
CA GLY A 143 4.81 4.51 -14.48
C GLY A 143 3.55 4.72 -13.63
N LYS A 144 3.29 5.99 -13.30
CA LYS A 144 2.03 6.39 -12.67
C LYS A 144 0.89 6.32 -13.69
N LEU A 145 -0.22 5.68 -13.30
CA LEU A 145 -1.45 5.66 -14.08
C LEU A 145 -1.93 7.08 -14.41
N ASN A 146 -2.29 7.30 -15.67
CA ASN A 146 -2.89 8.53 -16.18
C ASN A 146 -3.98 8.19 -17.21
N ALA A 147 -4.78 9.18 -17.61
CA ALA A 147 -5.96 8.97 -18.46
C ALA A 147 -5.67 8.33 -19.83
N LYS A 148 -4.44 8.45 -20.35
CA LYS A 148 -4.05 7.87 -21.65
C LYS A 148 -3.39 6.51 -21.54
N SER A 149 -3.05 6.08 -20.32
CA SER A 149 -2.32 4.84 -20.04
C SER A 149 -3.22 3.77 -19.41
N VAL A 150 -4.54 3.99 -19.39
CA VAL A 150 -5.50 3.07 -18.75
C VAL A 150 -5.73 1.88 -19.68
N LEU A 151 -5.49 0.69 -19.14
CA LEU A 151 -5.87 -0.58 -19.77
C LEU A 151 -7.00 -1.22 -18.99
N LEU A 152 -7.88 -1.91 -19.69
CA LEU A 152 -8.75 -2.92 -19.11
C LEU A 152 -8.15 -4.30 -19.38
N VAL A 153 -7.76 -4.99 -18.31
CA VAL A 153 -7.36 -6.40 -18.37
C VAL A 153 -8.63 -7.22 -18.13
N GLY A 154 -9.17 -7.81 -19.20
CA GLY A 154 -10.36 -8.63 -19.14
C GLY A 154 -10.20 -9.82 -18.20
N ASP A 155 -11.32 -10.30 -17.68
CA ASP A 155 -11.39 -11.51 -16.88
C ASP A 155 -10.97 -12.76 -17.69
N ARG A 156 -10.80 -13.89 -16.99
CA ARG A 156 -10.37 -15.13 -17.64
C ARG A 156 -11.54 -15.84 -18.33
N GLU A 157 -12.70 -15.87 -17.71
CA GLU A 157 -13.87 -16.61 -18.19
C GLU A 157 -14.39 -16.09 -19.54
N HIS A 158 -14.55 -14.77 -19.69
CA HIS A 158 -15.16 -14.15 -20.88
C HIS A 158 -14.10 -13.65 -21.88
N SER A 159 -12.97 -13.15 -21.38
CA SER A 159 -11.99 -12.41 -22.18
C SER A 159 -10.62 -13.09 -22.28
N GLY A 160 -10.40 -14.22 -21.60
CA GLY A 160 -9.13 -14.95 -21.63
C GLY A 160 -7.93 -14.15 -21.09
N GLY A 161 -8.16 -13.05 -20.35
CA GLY A 161 -7.10 -12.14 -19.90
C GLY A 161 -6.64 -11.11 -20.94
N ALA A 162 -7.41 -10.89 -22.02
CA ALA A 162 -7.09 -9.90 -23.04
C ALA A 162 -6.98 -8.48 -22.45
N GLN A 163 -6.05 -7.68 -22.98
CA GLN A 163 -5.82 -6.31 -22.53
C GLN A 163 -6.23 -5.35 -23.64
N VAL A 164 -7.07 -4.37 -23.29
CA VAL A 164 -7.56 -3.37 -24.24
C VAL A 164 -7.38 -1.98 -23.65
N PRO A 165 -6.77 -1.02 -24.39
CA PRO A 165 -6.72 0.37 -23.97
C PRO A 165 -8.12 0.98 -23.85
N LEU A 166 -8.36 1.71 -22.77
CA LEU A 166 -9.62 2.45 -22.60
C LEU A 166 -9.44 3.90 -23.02
N ASP A 167 -10.33 4.38 -23.89
CA ASP A 167 -10.51 5.81 -24.08
C ASP A 167 -11.51 6.35 -23.05
N LEU A 168 -11.09 7.35 -22.30
CA LEU A 168 -11.89 7.99 -21.25
C LEU A 168 -12.39 9.37 -21.67
N SER A 169 -12.15 9.79 -22.92
CA SER A 169 -12.49 11.11 -23.42
C SER A 169 -14.00 11.43 -23.35
N GLU A 170 -14.85 10.41 -23.43
CA GLU A 170 -16.32 10.52 -23.39
C GLU A 170 -16.91 10.31 -21.99
N LEU A 171 -16.09 9.95 -20.99
CA LEU A 171 -16.55 9.72 -19.60
C LEU A 171 -16.54 11.04 -18.82
N PRO A 172 -17.70 11.52 -18.32
CA PRO A 172 -17.79 12.81 -17.63
C PRO A 172 -17.12 12.78 -16.24
N GLU A 173 -17.24 11.65 -15.54
CA GLU A 173 -16.72 11.47 -14.20
C GLU A 173 -16.20 10.03 -14.05
N TYR A 174 -14.98 9.89 -13.52
CA TYR A 174 -14.40 8.59 -13.21
C TYR A 174 -13.36 8.72 -12.08
N SER A 175 -13.16 7.64 -11.35
CA SER A 175 -12.08 7.48 -10.37
C SER A 175 -11.50 6.09 -10.54
N LEU A 176 -10.31 6.02 -11.12
CA LEU A 176 -9.65 4.76 -11.49
C LEU A 176 -8.32 4.59 -10.75
N PHE A 177 -8.04 3.37 -10.30
CA PHE A 177 -6.74 3.00 -9.75
C PHE A 177 -6.32 1.58 -10.21
N PRO A 178 -5.00 1.30 -10.32
CA PRO A 178 -4.53 -0.01 -10.74
C PRO A 178 -5.03 -1.15 -9.82
N GLY A 179 -5.58 -2.21 -10.42
CA GLY A 179 -6.15 -3.36 -9.72
C GLY A 179 -7.61 -3.17 -9.29
N GLN A 180 -8.23 -2.03 -9.58
CA GLN A 180 -9.68 -1.86 -9.46
C GLN A 180 -10.40 -2.82 -10.42
N VAL A 181 -11.45 -3.49 -9.93
CA VAL A 181 -12.38 -4.30 -10.74
C VAL A 181 -13.53 -3.42 -11.16
#